data_AF-A0A7X7HVY2-F1
#
_entry.id   AF-A0A7X7HVY2-F1
#
_cell.length_a   1.000
_cell.length_b   1.000
_cell.length_c   1.000
_cell.angle_alpha   90.00
_cell.angle_beta   90.00
_cell.angle_gamma   90.00
#
_symmetry.space_group_name_H-M   'P 1'
#
loop_
_entity.id
_entity.type
_entity.pdbx_description
1 polymer ?
#
loop_
_entity_poly.entity_id
_entity_poly.type
_entity_poly.pdbx_seq_one_letter_code
_entity_poly.pdbx_strand_id
1 'polypeptide(L)'
;MDTKQWEHYGPCHTEDVVSESWAAEGGAPQVRGREALTDAIRRTLDGDAPVTSVHHGHTPLIEYAGPAPETGEPTATGIWAMEDLLWWSVDGAERHLHGWGHYHERYRRVDGQWLISYRRLERIRVEKSWG
;
A
#
# COMPACT_ATOMS: atom_id res chain seq x y z
N MET A 1 5.39 -2.63 -6.97
CA MET A 1 4.50 -1.48 -7.23
C MET A 1 5.16 -0.53 -8.22
N ASP A 2 6.33 0.02 -7.93
CA ASP A 2 6.99 1.00 -8.81
C ASP A 2 7.39 0.44 -10.18
N THR A 3 7.85 -0.80 -10.21
CA THR A 3 8.18 -1.53 -11.45
C THR A 3 6.98 -2.21 -12.12
N LYS A 4 5.76 -1.96 -11.64
CA LYS A 4 4.49 -2.48 -12.21
C LYS A 4 4.39 -4.02 -12.33
N GLN A 5 5.15 -4.76 -11.51
CA GLN A 5 5.10 -6.23 -11.44
C GLN A 5 3.87 -6.71 -10.63
N TRP A 6 2.69 -6.69 -11.24
CA TRP A 6 1.41 -6.96 -10.56
C TRP A 6 1.25 -8.42 -10.15
N GLU A 7 1.79 -9.34 -10.93
CA GLU A 7 1.86 -10.77 -10.65
C GLU A 7 2.60 -11.08 -9.34
N HIS A 8 3.54 -10.21 -8.94
CA HIS A 8 4.28 -10.32 -7.70
C HIS A 8 3.67 -9.48 -6.56
N TYR A 9 2.90 -8.43 -6.88
CA TYR A 9 2.30 -7.56 -5.88
C TYR A 9 1.24 -8.27 -5.03
N GLY A 10 0.29 -8.95 -5.67
CA GLY A 10 -0.76 -9.69 -4.96
C GLY A 10 -0.21 -10.70 -3.95
N PRO A 11 0.73 -11.58 -4.35
CA PRO A 11 1.36 -12.56 -3.46
C PRO A 11 2.05 -11.99 -2.21
N CYS A 12 2.33 -10.68 -2.09
CA CYS A 12 2.82 -10.08 -0.85
C CYS A 12 1.75 -9.93 0.24
N HIS A 13 0.49 -10.22 -0.05
CA HIS A 13 -0.66 -9.99 0.84
C HIS A 13 -1.39 -11.28 1.15
N THR A 14 -2.07 -11.38 2.30
CA THR A 14 -2.97 -12.51 2.58
C THR A 14 -4.19 -12.46 1.65
N GLU A 15 -4.86 -13.59 1.44
CA GLU A 15 -6.02 -13.69 0.55
C GLU A 15 -7.15 -12.72 0.94
N ASP A 16 -7.35 -12.55 2.24
CA ASP A 16 -8.34 -11.71 2.94
C ASP A 16 -7.81 -10.32 3.35
N VAL A 17 -6.70 -9.85 2.76
CA VAL A 17 -6.09 -8.56 3.12
C VAL A 17 -7.09 -7.40 3.10
N VAL A 18 -6.94 -6.47 4.04
CA VAL A 18 -7.72 -5.22 4.07
C VAL A 18 -6.79 -4.02 3.89
N SER A 19 -7.10 -3.16 2.94
CA SER A 19 -6.37 -1.93 2.65
C SER A 19 -7.24 -0.69 2.83
N GLU A 20 -6.73 0.31 3.52
CA GLU A 20 -7.34 1.63 3.73
C GLU A 20 -6.51 2.73 3.05
N SER A 21 -6.03 2.46 1.83
CA SER A 21 -5.07 3.37 1.17
C SER A 21 -5.69 4.61 0.54
N TRP A 22 -6.99 4.62 0.23
CA TRP A 22 -7.67 5.73 -0.46
C TRP A 22 -8.62 6.55 0.43
N ALA A 23 -8.82 6.13 1.68
CA ALA A 23 -9.81 6.75 2.58
C ALA A 23 -9.54 8.25 2.79
N ALA A 24 -8.27 8.65 2.95
CA ALA A 24 -7.86 10.03 3.13
C ALA A 24 -8.05 10.91 1.88
N GLU A 25 -8.22 10.31 0.71
CA GLU A 25 -8.40 11.01 -0.58
C GLU A 25 -9.86 11.00 -1.05
N GLY A 26 -10.80 10.57 -0.19
CA GLY A 26 -12.22 10.48 -0.53
C GLY A 26 -12.57 9.27 -1.40
N GLY A 27 -11.64 8.33 -1.58
CA GLY A 27 -11.91 7.05 -2.25
C GLY A 27 -12.63 6.05 -1.35
N ALA A 28 -12.69 4.80 -1.79
CA ALA A 28 -13.31 3.73 -1.01
C ALA A 28 -12.67 3.64 0.39
N PRO A 29 -13.46 3.52 1.46
CA PRO A 29 -12.92 3.47 2.82
C PRO A 29 -12.02 2.25 3.02
N GLN A 30 -12.35 1.13 2.37
CA GLN A 30 -11.59 -0.11 2.41
C GLN A 30 -11.66 -0.84 1.07
N VAL A 31 -10.55 -1.47 0.69
CA VAL A 31 -10.47 -2.52 -0.33
C VAL A 31 -10.14 -3.83 0.36
N ARG A 32 -10.90 -4.90 0.05
CA ARG A 32 -10.78 -6.20 0.72
C ARG A 32 -10.48 -7.29 -0.30
N GLY A 33 -9.54 -8.15 0.03
CA GLY A 33 -9.12 -9.27 -0.80
C GLY A 33 -7.91 -8.95 -1.67
N ARG A 34 -7.02 -9.93 -1.81
CA ARG A 34 -5.76 -9.82 -2.55
C ARG A 34 -5.95 -9.36 -4.00
N GLU A 35 -6.88 -9.98 -4.71
CA GLU A 35 -7.16 -9.70 -6.12
C GLU A 35 -7.72 -8.29 -6.28
N ALA A 36 -8.75 -7.93 -5.50
CA ALA A 36 -9.35 -6.61 -5.54
C ALA A 36 -8.34 -5.49 -5.21
N LEU A 37 -7.44 -5.71 -4.24
CA LEU A 37 -6.38 -4.77 -3.92
C LEU A 37 -5.38 -4.61 -5.07
N THR A 38 -4.96 -5.72 -5.68
CA THR A 38 -4.03 -5.71 -6.82
C THR A 38 -4.65 -4.95 -8.00
N ASP A 39 -5.92 -5.22 -8.30
CA ASP A 39 -6.66 -4.53 -9.35
C ASP A 39 -6.83 -3.04 -9.07
N ALA A 40 -7.14 -2.65 -7.82
CA ALA A 40 -7.29 -1.25 -7.44
C ALA A 40 -5.99 -0.45 -7.63
N ILE A 41 -4.86 -1.03 -7.22
CA ILE A 41 -3.54 -0.40 -7.38
C ILE A 41 -3.15 -0.35 -8.86
N ARG A 42 -3.34 -1.45 -9.59
CA ARG A 42 -3.09 -1.49 -11.03
C ARG A 42 -3.91 -0.43 -11.76
N ARG A 43 -5.21 -0.30 -11.48
CA ARG A 43 -6.06 0.74 -12.09
C ARG A 43 -5.60 2.15 -11.76
N THR A 44 -5.12 2.37 -10.54
CA THR A 44 -4.59 3.68 -10.10
C THR A 44 -3.30 4.02 -10.85
N LEU A 45 -2.45 3.03 -11.10
CA LEU A 45 -1.08 3.24 -11.60
C LEU A 45 -0.91 3.06 -13.12
N ASP A 46 -1.72 2.21 -13.75
CA ASP A 46 -1.72 1.90 -15.19
C ASP A 46 -3.00 2.39 -15.91
N GLY A 47 -3.81 3.22 -15.26
CA GLY A 47 -5.05 3.75 -15.84
C GLY A 47 -4.82 4.68 -17.05
N ASP A 48 -5.87 5.43 -17.44
CA ASP A 48 -5.85 6.32 -18.62
C ASP A 48 -4.72 7.34 -18.61
N ALA A 49 -4.29 7.77 -17.42
CA ALA A 49 -3.08 8.53 -17.19
C ALA A 49 -2.10 7.68 -16.36
N PRO A 50 -1.19 6.92 -17.01
CA PRO A 50 -0.22 6.10 -16.31
C PRO A 50 0.64 6.92 -15.36
N VAL A 51 0.83 6.39 -14.15
CA VAL A 51 1.53 7.06 -13.06
C VAL A 51 2.93 6.46 -12.93
N THR A 52 3.97 7.26 -13.09
CA THR A 52 5.30 6.91 -12.60
C THR A 52 5.29 7.07 -11.08
N SER A 53 5.68 6.02 -10.34
CA SER A 53 5.66 6.03 -8.88
C SER A 53 7.02 5.66 -8.31
N VAL A 54 7.36 6.26 -7.17
CA VAL A 54 8.50 5.91 -6.33
C VAL A 54 8.01 5.84 -4.89
N HIS A 55 8.22 4.70 -4.23
CA HIS A 55 7.89 4.52 -2.81
C HIS A 55 9.15 4.23 -2.00
N HIS A 56 9.45 5.11 -1.05
CA HIS A 56 10.49 4.88 -0.05
C HIS A 56 9.86 4.44 1.26
N GLY A 57 10.28 3.27 1.74
CA GLY A 57 10.10 2.86 3.14
C GLY A 57 11.36 3.17 3.94
N HIS A 58 11.20 3.80 5.10
CA HIS A 58 12.29 4.11 6.01
C HIS A 58 12.33 3.11 7.18
N THR A 59 13.11 3.41 8.22
CA THR A 59 13.26 2.55 9.40
C THR A 59 11.90 2.16 9.99
N PRO A 60 11.54 0.86 10.01
CA PRO A 60 10.28 0.42 10.56
C PRO A 60 10.33 0.24 12.07
N LEU A 61 9.18 0.37 12.72
CA LEU A 61 8.92 -0.16 14.05
C LEU A 61 8.10 -1.43 13.89
N ILE A 62 8.68 -2.59 14.24
CA ILE A 62 8.03 -3.89 14.08
C ILE A 62 7.89 -4.53 15.46
N GLU A 63 6.68 -4.97 15.79
CA GLU A 63 6.38 -5.66 17.04
C GLU A 63 5.86 -7.06 16.75
N TYR A 64 6.40 -8.05 17.47
CA TYR A 64 5.87 -9.41 17.42
C TYR A 64 4.56 -9.47 18.20
N ALA A 65 3.49 -9.91 17.55
CA ALA A 65 2.14 -9.93 18.11
C ALA A 65 1.69 -11.31 18.61
N GLY A 66 2.60 -12.30 18.62
CA GLY A 66 2.29 -13.67 19.03
C GLY A 66 1.73 -14.52 17.89
N PRO A 67 1.36 -15.78 18.17
CA PRO A 67 0.78 -16.67 17.19
C PRO A 67 -0.71 -16.35 16.91
N ALA A 68 -1.16 -16.55 15.68
CA ALA A 68 -2.57 -16.47 15.32
C ALA A 68 -3.37 -17.59 16.01
N PRO A 69 -4.56 -17.32 16.58
CA PRO A 69 -5.35 -18.35 17.28
C PRO A 69 -5.75 -19.53 16.40
N GLU A 70 -5.95 -19.30 15.10
CA GLU A 70 -6.51 -20.29 14.18
C GLU A 70 -5.44 -21.24 13.63
N THR A 71 -4.20 -20.75 13.43
CA THR A 71 -3.12 -21.50 12.77
C THR A 71 -1.93 -21.78 13.68
N GLY A 72 -1.78 -21.05 14.77
CA GLY A 72 -0.58 -21.07 15.61
C GLY A 72 0.64 -20.39 14.99
N GLU A 73 0.54 -19.84 13.77
CA GLU A 73 1.66 -19.22 13.08
C GLU A 73 1.93 -17.79 13.58
N PRO A 74 3.19 -17.31 13.53
CA PRO A 74 3.57 -15.96 13.92
C PRO A 74 2.76 -14.82 13.28
N THR A 75 2.48 -13.78 14.08
CA THR A 75 1.92 -12.51 13.62
C THR A 75 2.78 -11.34 14.09
N ALA A 76 2.68 -10.21 13.41
CA ALA A 76 3.39 -8.98 13.77
C ALA A 76 2.61 -7.73 13.36
N THR A 77 2.96 -6.59 13.93
CA THR A 77 2.52 -5.26 13.49
C THR A 77 3.73 -4.46 13.00
N GLY A 78 3.47 -3.48 12.14
CA GLY A 78 4.50 -2.60 11.62
C GLY A 78 4.01 -1.17 11.47
N ILE A 79 4.88 -0.22 11.79
CA ILE A 79 4.75 1.16 11.37
C ILE A 79 5.96 1.51 10.51
N TRP A 80 5.71 1.92 9.27
CA TRP A 80 6.75 2.36 8.35
C TRP A 80 6.59 3.84 8.12
N ALA A 81 7.59 4.64 8.53
CA ALA A 81 7.74 5.96 7.96
C ALA A 81 7.98 5.81 6.45
N MET A 82 7.24 6.58 5.65
CA MET A 82 7.26 6.45 4.20
C MET A 82 7.26 7.81 3.52
N GLU A 83 7.79 7.82 2.30
CA GLU A 83 7.69 8.90 1.34
C GLU A 83 7.27 8.33 -0.03
N ASP A 84 6.33 8.99 -0.71
CA ASP A 84 5.89 8.59 -2.03
C ASP A 84 5.87 9.76 -3.01
N LEU A 85 6.35 9.50 -4.23
CA LEU A 85 6.38 10.46 -5.31
C LEU A 85 5.68 9.87 -6.52
N LEU A 86 4.70 10.61 -7.04
CA LEU A 86 3.86 10.19 -8.14
C LEU A 86 3.86 11.26 -9.23
N TRP A 87 4.02 10.86 -10.48
CA TRP A 87 3.96 11.74 -11.66
C TRP A 87 3.06 11.14 -12.73
N TRP A 88 2.20 11.96 -13.33
CA TRP A 88 1.35 11.58 -14.47
C TRP A 88 1.10 12.80 -15.36
N SER A 89 0.56 12.58 -16.54
CA SER A 89 0.22 13.65 -17.49
C SER A 89 -1.29 13.78 -17.65
N VAL A 90 -1.78 15.02 -17.67
CA VAL A 90 -3.18 15.36 -18.00
C VAL A 90 -3.14 16.46 -19.05
N ASP A 91 -3.80 16.25 -20.19
CA ASP A 91 -3.85 17.19 -21.31
C ASP A 91 -2.47 17.71 -21.77
N GLY A 92 -1.47 16.84 -21.73
CA GLY A 92 -0.08 17.15 -22.13
C GLY A 92 0.72 17.94 -21.08
N ALA A 93 0.17 18.21 -19.90
CA ALA A 93 0.88 18.82 -18.78
C ALA A 93 1.19 17.79 -17.69
N GLU A 94 2.44 17.78 -17.21
CA GLU A 94 2.84 16.93 -16.08
C GLU A 94 2.22 17.43 -14.78
N ARG A 95 1.78 16.48 -13.96
CA ARG A 95 1.29 16.66 -12.59
C ARG A 95 2.13 15.80 -11.66
N HIS A 96 2.30 16.27 -10.43
CA HIS A 96 2.99 15.49 -9.40
C HIS A 96 2.34 15.58 -8.03
N LEU A 97 2.50 14.51 -7.27
CA LEU A 97 2.19 14.41 -5.85
C LEU A 97 3.45 13.93 -5.11
N HIS A 98 3.77 14.59 -4.01
CA HIS A 98 4.79 14.17 -3.06
C HIS A 98 4.16 14.05 -1.68
N GLY A 99 4.13 12.83 -1.15
CA GLY A 99 3.51 12.52 0.13
C GLY A 99 4.52 12.04 1.17
N TRP A 100 4.27 12.42 2.42
CA TRP A 100 4.99 11.91 3.58
C TRP A 100 3.99 11.43 4.62
N GLY A 101 4.35 10.34 5.30
CA GLY A 101 3.48 9.80 6.34
C GLY A 101 3.92 8.43 6.81
N HIS A 102 2.93 7.59 7.10
CA HIS A 102 3.16 6.27 7.65
C HIS A 102 2.26 5.22 7.00
N TYR A 103 2.81 4.02 6.81
CA TYR A 103 2.00 2.82 6.71
C TYR A 103 1.83 2.21 8.09
N HIS A 104 0.59 1.87 8.44
CA HIS A 104 0.25 1.04 9.59
C HIS A 104 -0.15 -0.33 9.07
N GLU A 105 0.64 -1.35 9.38
CA GLU A 105 0.50 -2.67 8.80
C GLU A 105 0.35 -3.76 9.87
N ARG A 106 -0.33 -4.84 9.49
CA ARG A 106 -0.32 -6.11 10.22
C ARG A 106 0.16 -7.19 9.29
N TYR A 107 0.91 -8.13 9.85
CA TYR A 107 1.49 -9.25 9.13
C TYR A 107 1.02 -10.55 9.75
N ARG A 108 0.79 -11.54 8.89
CA ARG A 108 0.64 -12.93 9.31
C ARG A 108 1.63 -13.78 8.54
N ARG A 109 2.23 -14.74 9.23
CA ARG A 109 2.88 -15.85 8.56
C ARG A 109 1.80 -16.82 8.09
N VAL A 110 1.88 -17.23 6.83
CA VAL A 110 0.99 -18.18 6.17
C VAL A 110 1.87 -19.17 5.43
N ASP A 111 1.77 -20.45 5.78
CA ASP A 111 2.56 -21.54 5.18
C ASP A 111 4.06 -21.21 5.14
N GLY A 112 4.58 -20.65 6.25
CA GLY A 112 5.98 -20.29 6.38
C GLY A 112 6.40 -18.96 5.72
N GLN A 113 5.50 -18.21 5.07
CA GLN A 113 5.78 -16.91 4.42
C GLN A 113 5.11 -15.74 5.15
N TRP A 114 5.84 -14.64 5.36
CA TRP A 114 5.27 -13.41 5.91
C TRP A 114 4.53 -12.60 4.85
N LEU A 115 3.26 -12.32 5.12
CA LEU A 115 2.36 -11.59 4.23
C LEU A 115 1.70 -10.42 4.95
N ILE A 116 1.38 -9.35 4.20
CA ILE A 116 0.60 -8.21 4.69
C ILE A 116 -0.87 -8.62 4.79
N SER A 117 -1.43 -8.61 5.99
CA SER A 117 -2.85 -8.91 6.24
C SER A 117 -3.72 -7.67 6.38
N TYR A 118 -3.10 -6.53 6.70
CA TYR A 118 -3.77 -5.24 6.74
C TYR A 118 -2.77 -4.14 6.44
N ARG A 119 -3.23 -3.08 5.76
CA ARG A 119 -2.47 -1.84 5.65
C ARG A 119 -3.37 -0.61 5.64
N ARG A 120 -2.92 0.45 6.29
CA ARG A 120 -3.49 1.80 6.18
C ARG A 120 -2.40 2.78 5.84
N LEU A 121 -2.68 3.64 4.87
CA LEU A 121 -1.83 4.77 4.54
C LEU A 121 -2.35 6.01 5.25
N GLU A 122 -1.49 6.67 6.00
CA GLU A 122 -1.78 7.95 6.65
C GLU A 122 -0.72 8.96 6.23
N ARG A 123 -1.06 9.82 5.24
CA ARG A 123 -0.19 10.93 4.84
C ARG A 123 -0.41 12.12 5.78
N ILE A 124 0.68 12.63 6.34
CA ILE A 124 0.68 13.80 7.24
C ILE A 124 0.96 15.11 6.50
N ARG A 125 1.61 15.02 5.33
CA ARG A 125 1.84 16.14 4.41
C ARG A 125 1.72 15.62 2.99
N VAL A 126 1.09 16.42 2.15
CA VAL A 126 1.07 16.19 0.70
C VAL A 126 1.36 17.51 0.01
N GLU A 127 2.34 17.50 -0.88
CA GLU A 127 2.58 18.56 -1.84
C GLU A 127 2.08 18.09 -3.20
N LYS A 128 1.40 18.98 -3.91
CA LYS A 128 0.80 18.69 -5.21
C LYS A 128 1.12 19.84 -6.14
N SER A 129 1.34 19.52 -7.41
CA SER A 129 1.53 20.52 -8.46
C SER A 129 0.24 21.29 -8.83
N TRP A 130 -0.82 21.10 -8.05
CA TRP A 130 -2.11 21.77 -8.18
C TRP A 130 -2.68 22.03 -6.80
N GLY A 131 -3.38 23.16 -6.66
CA GLY A 131 -4.01 23.66 -5.45
C GLY A 131 -4.75 24.93 -5.76
#